data_AF-A0A1G0GC46-F1
#
_entry.id   AF-A0A1G0GC46-F1
#
_cell.length_a   1.000
_cell.length_b   1.000
_cell.length_c   1.000
_cell.angle_alpha   90.00
_cell.angle_beta   90.00
_cell.angle_gamma   90.00
#
_symmetry.space_group_name_H-M   'P 1'
#
loop_
_entity.id
_entity.type
_entity.pdbx_description
1 polymer ?
#
loop_
_entity_poly.entity_id
_entity_poly.type
_entity_poly.pdbx_seq_one_letter_code
_entity_poly.pdbx_strand_id
1 'polypeptide(L)'
;MHMVFKFAPEVDPEAMLKLKVEINTREHESLYGIKKYPFEVDSRWHRAKTEIASFEPEELLGTKLRALLQRRKNRDLFDLNEGLRQLSMNPDKLIACFEHYLVLEGNLITRAIAEQRMLEKLARSLTDDITLLLPTGVTFTEDNAIDAFCKVWTELVVRIKGDPWKLTDKVVEELRQKKYPNLLSRSPA
;
A
#
# COMPACT_ATOMS: atom_id res chain seq x y z
N MET A 1 -15.68 -0.68 -13.63
CA MET A 1 -17.12 -0.71 -13.28
C MET A 1 -17.26 -0.92 -11.77
N HIS A 2 -18.30 -0.41 -11.11
CA HIS A 2 -18.61 -0.81 -9.74
C HIS A 2 -20.10 -1.14 -9.57
N MET A 3 -20.39 -2.09 -8.71
CA MET A 3 -21.73 -2.54 -8.35
C MET A 3 -21.90 -2.38 -6.84
N VAL A 4 -23.09 -1.98 -6.38
CA VAL A 4 -23.40 -1.84 -4.96
C VAL A 4 -24.62 -2.68 -4.64
N PHE A 5 -24.43 -3.67 -3.78
CA PHE A 5 -25.50 -4.54 -3.27
C PHE A 5 -25.84 -4.10 -1.85
N LYS A 6 -27.13 -4.09 -1.51
CA LYS A 6 -27.60 -3.80 -0.15
C LYS A 6 -28.10 -5.09 0.49
N PHE A 7 -27.77 -5.32 1.75
CA PHE A 7 -28.22 -6.50 2.48
C PHE A 7 -28.41 -6.17 3.97
N ALA A 8 -29.33 -6.89 4.62
CA ALA A 8 -29.47 -6.86 6.07
C ALA A 8 -28.48 -7.87 6.68
N PRO A 9 -27.58 -7.47 7.60
CA PRO A 9 -26.66 -8.40 8.26
C PRO A 9 -27.40 -9.25 9.29
N GLU A 10 -26.88 -10.46 9.56
CA GLU A 10 -27.49 -11.38 10.53
C GLU A 10 -27.43 -10.86 11.98
N VAL A 11 -26.42 -10.05 12.32
CA VAL A 11 -26.19 -9.54 13.68
C VAL A 11 -27.18 -8.44 14.05
N ASP A 12 -27.65 -7.68 13.08
CA ASP A 12 -28.61 -6.59 13.26
C ASP A 12 -29.52 -6.48 12.02
N PRO A 13 -30.70 -7.12 12.05
CA PRO A 13 -31.64 -7.11 10.92
C PRO A 13 -32.20 -5.72 10.58
N GLU A 14 -32.12 -4.75 11.49
CA GLU A 14 -32.56 -3.37 11.24
C GLU A 14 -31.48 -2.53 10.53
N ALA A 15 -30.22 -2.97 10.60
CA ALA A 15 -29.13 -2.37 9.84
C ALA A 15 -29.19 -2.74 8.35
N MET A 16 -28.80 -1.81 7.49
CA MET A 16 -28.64 -2.06 6.05
C MET A 16 -27.20 -1.80 5.64
N LEU A 17 -26.45 -2.87 5.36
CA LEU A 17 -25.09 -2.81 4.88
C LEU A 17 -25.02 -2.72 3.36
N LYS A 18 -23.87 -2.25 2.86
CA LYS A 18 -23.57 -2.12 1.43
C LYS A 18 -22.33 -2.93 1.10
N LEU A 19 -22.43 -3.85 0.15
CA LEU A 19 -21.29 -4.53 -0.47
C LEU A 19 -20.96 -3.83 -1.79
N LYS A 20 -19.78 -3.23 -1.87
CA LYS A 20 -19.27 -2.63 -3.11
C LYS A 20 -18.35 -3.63 -3.81
N VAL A 21 -18.67 -3.98 -5.05
CA VAL A 21 -17.83 -4.82 -5.92
C VAL A 21 -17.27 -3.95 -7.03
N GLU A 22 -15.95 -3.91 -7.17
CA GLU A 22 -15.25 -3.14 -8.21
C GLU A 22 -14.57 -4.09 -9.19
N ILE A 23 -14.70 -3.79 -10.49
CA ILE A 23 -14.06 -4.55 -11.57
C ILE A 23 -13.21 -3.56 -12.37
N ASN A 24 -11.90 -3.82 -12.45
CA ASN A 24 -11.01 -3.11 -13.36
C ASN A 24 -11.29 -3.56 -14.80
N THR A 25 -11.53 -2.62 -15.70
CA THR A 25 -11.89 -2.87 -17.10
C THR A 25 -10.90 -2.25 -18.09
N ARG A 26 -9.69 -1.92 -17.61
CA ARG A 26 -8.66 -1.25 -18.42
C ARG A 26 -7.32 -1.96 -18.29
N GLU A 27 -6.99 -2.42 -17.09
CA GLU A 27 -5.74 -3.14 -16.81
C GLU A 27 -6.03 -4.64 -16.83
N HIS A 28 -5.81 -5.27 -17.98
CA HIS A 28 -6.06 -6.71 -18.18
C HIS A 28 -4.78 -7.56 -18.17
N GLU A 29 -3.62 -6.93 -18.30
CA GLU A 29 -2.32 -7.62 -18.37
C GLU A 29 -1.66 -7.67 -16.99
N SER A 30 -1.46 -8.89 -16.50
CA SER A 30 -0.70 -9.16 -15.27
C SER A 30 0.74 -9.53 -15.58
N LEU A 31 1.66 -9.19 -14.68
CA LEU A 31 3.08 -9.47 -14.86
C LEU A 31 3.43 -10.92 -14.50
N TYR A 32 2.90 -11.43 -13.38
CA TYR A 32 3.21 -12.78 -12.88
C TYR A 32 2.03 -13.76 -12.99
N GLY A 33 0.93 -13.33 -13.62
CA GLY A 33 -0.25 -14.15 -13.82
C GLY A 33 -1.10 -14.31 -12.56
N ILE A 34 -2.21 -15.04 -12.72
CA ILE A 34 -3.14 -15.36 -11.63
C ILE A 34 -2.65 -16.61 -10.91
N LYS A 35 -2.60 -16.52 -9.58
CA LYS A 35 -2.32 -17.63 -8.64
C LYS A 35 -3.59 -18.04 -7.93
N LYS A 36 -3.59 -19.28 -7.46
CA LYS A 36 -4.66 -19.85 -6.65
C LYS A 36 -4.18 -19.97 -5.20
N TYR A 37 -4.98 -19.44 -4.28
CA TYR A 37 -4.70 -19.51 -2.85
C TYR A 37 -5.81 -20.30 -2.15
N PRO A 38 -5.47 -21.26 -1.27
CA PRO A 38 -6.48 -21.96 -0.49
C PRO A 38 -7.19 -20.96 0.43
N PHE A 39 -8.51 -21.06 0.49
CA PHE A 39 -9.34 -20.27 1.38
C PHE A 39 -10.34 -21.18 2.08
N GLU A 40 -10.41 -21.04 3.39
CA GLU A 40 -11.28 -21.82 4.26
C GLU A 40 -12.10 -20.88 5.13
N VAL A 41 -13.41 -21.15 5.18
CA VAL A 41 -14.29 -20.63 6.20
C VAL A 41 -14.61 -21.79 7.12
N ASP A 42 -14.20 -21.70 8.38
CA ASP A 42 -14.60 -22.63 9.44
C ASP A 42 -15.27 -21.85 10.57
N SER A 43 -16.59 -21.98 10.66
CA SER A 43 -17.42 -21.34 11.67
C SER A 43 -18.43 -22.33 12.23
N ARG A 44 -19.07 -21.98 13.34
CA ARG A 44 -20.08 -22.85 14.00
C ARG A 44 -21.26 -23.23 13.09
N TRP A 45 -21.55 -22.42 12.09
CA TRP A 45 -22.74 -22.51 11.24
C TRP A 45 -22.42 -22.78 9.77
N HIS A 46 -21.15 -22.70 9.36
CA HIS A 46 -20.74 -22.97 7.99
C HIS A 46 -19.27 -23.40 7.90
N ARG A 47 -19.02 -24.45 7.13
CA ARG A 47 -17.68 -24.91 6.75
C ARG A 47 -17.57 -25.04 5.24
N ALA A 48 -16.60 -24.36 4.65
CA ALA A 48 -16.33 -24.45 3.22
C ALA A 48 -14.84 -24.25 2.93
N LYS A 49 -14.38 -24.92 1.88
CA LYS A 49 -13.02 -24.77 1.31
C LYS A 49 -13.13 -24.47 -0.17
N THR A 50 -12.28 -23.56 -0.64
CA THR A 50 -12.18 -23.23 -2.06
C THR A 50 -10.78 -22.69 -2.37
N GLU A 51 -10.53 -22.41 -3.65
CA GLU A 51 -9.35 -21.67 -4.10
C GLU A 51 -9.77 -20.27 -4.55
N ILE A 52 -9.09 -19.24 -4.07
CA ILE A 52 -9.24 -17.85 -4.53
C ILE A 52 -8.20 -17.57 -5.60
N ALA A 53 -8.66 -17.12 -6.76
CA ALA A 53 -7.82 -16.55 -7.81
C ALA A 53 -7.38 -15.13 -7.42
N SER A 54 -6.07 -14.89 -7.30
CA SER A 54 -5.50 -13.58 -6.99
C SER A 54 -4.09 -13.44 -7.59
N PHE A 55 -3.49 -12.26 -7.55
CA PHE A 55 -2.12 -12.03 -8.01
C PHE A 55 -1.08 -12.46 -6.96
N GLU A 56 0.20 -12.52 -7.33
CA GLU A 56 1.29 -12.62 -6.34
C GLU A 56 1.28 -11.38 -5.43
N PRO A 57 1.66 -11.49 -4.13
CA PRO A 57 1.66 -10.37 -3.21
C PRO A 57 2.46 -9.15 -3.71
N GLU A 58 3.62 -9.39 -4.34
CA GLU A 58 4.45 -8.34 -4.94
C GLU A 58 3.71 -7.57 -6.05
N GLU A 59 2.86 -8.25 -6.80
CA GLU A 59 2.07 -7.62 -7.85
C GLU A 59 0.93 -6.77 -7.28
N LEU A 60 0.23 -7.29 -6.27
CA LEU A 60 -0.76 -6.51 -5.53
C LEU A 60 -0.14 -5.25 -4.93
N LEU A 61 0.99 -5.38 -4.25
CA LEU A 61 1.65 -4.26 -3.60
C LEU A 61 2.41 -3.33 -4.56
N GLY A 62 2.83 -3.81 -5.74
CA GLY A 62 3.33 -2.94 -6.81
C GLY A 62 2.29 -1.90 -7.23
N THR A 63 1.02 -2.32 -7.35
CA THR A 63 -0.08 -1.37 -7.62
C THR A 63 -0.38 -0.45 -6.44
N LYS A 64 -0.12 -0.89 -5.19
CA LYS A 64 -0.21 -0.04 -3.99
C LYS A 64 0.87 1.01 -3.94
N LEU A 65 2.11 0.66 -4.30
CA LEU A 65 3.19 1.64 -4.44
C LEU A 65 2.85 2.69 -5.51
N ARG A 66 2.29 2.26 -6.64
CA ARG A 66 1.76 3.17 -7.68
C ARG A 66 0.71 4.11 -7.12
N ALA A 67 -0.30 3.58 -6.45
CA ALA A 67 -1.37 4.38 -5.84
C ALA A 67 -0.85 5.35 -4.78
N LEU A 68 0.06 4.90 -3.90
CA LEU A 68 0.71 5.71 -2.88
C LEU A 68 1.45 6.90 -3.52
N LEU A 69 2.17 6.69 -4.61
CA LEU A 69 2.92 7.73 -5.29
C LEU A 69 2.07 8.62 -6.20
N GLN A 70 0.85 8.23 -6.58
CA GLN A 70 -0.03 9.05 -7.42
C GLN A 70 -1.09 9.80 -6.60
N ARG A 71 -1.42 9.34 -5.39
CA ARG A 71 -2.55 9.84 -4.60
C ARG A 71 -2.10 10.29 -3.21
N ARG A 72 -2.89 11.17 -2.60
CA ARG A 72 -2.76 11.56 -1.19
C ARG A 72 -3.67 10.70 -0.32
N LYS A 73 -3.45 9.37 -0.36
CA LYS A 73 -4.08 8.40 0.54
C LYS A 73 -2.98 7.60 1.20
N ASN A 74 -2.93 7.62 2.53
CA ASN A 74 -1.84 6.99 3.29
C ASN A 74 -2.22 5.57 3.73
N ARG A 75 -3.45 5.11 3.48
CA ARG A 75 -3.80 3.68 3.60
C ARG A 75 -2.85 2.75 2.84
N ASP A 76 -2.37 3.19 1.66
CA ASP A 76 -1.49 2.38 0.83
C ASP A 76 -0.09 2.26 1.48
N LEU A 77 0.30 3.22 2.33
CA LEU A 77 1.54 3.14 3.14
C LEU A 77 1.42 2.03 4.21
N PHE A 78 0.27 1.93 4.87
CA PHE A 78 0.00 0.87 5.82
C PHE A 78 0.00 -0.51 5.14
N ASP A 79 -0.72 -0.65 4.03
CA ASP A 79 -0.78 -1.91 3.28
C ASP A 79 0.63 -2.37 2.85
N LEU A 80 1.47 -1.44 2.38
CA LEU A 80 2.87 -1.72 2.02
C LEU A 80 3.69 -2.12 3.25
N ASN A 81 3.56 -1.42 4.37
CA ASN A 81 4.29 -1.74 5.59
C ASN A 81 3.94 -3.14 6.12
N GLU A 82 2.65 -3.44 6.21
CA GLU A 82 2.18 -4.75 6.67
C GLU A 82 2.58 -5.86 5.70
N GLY A 83 2.47 -5.61 4.39
CA GLY A 83 2.98 -6.51 3.38
C GLY A 83 4.46 -6.81 3.58
N LEU A 84 5.31 -5.79 3.65
CA LEU A 84 6.77 -5.94 3.83
C LEU A 84 7.14 -6.57 5.18
N ARG A 85 6.25 -6.53 6.19
CA ARG A 85 6.48 -7.11 7.51
C ARG A 85 6.06 -8.57 7.58
N GLN A 86 4.91 -8.90 7.00
CA GLN A 86 4.26 -10.19 7.16
C GLN A 86 4.55 -11.15 6.00
N LEU A 87 4.80 -10.61 4.82
CA LEU A 87 4.98 -11.38 3.60
C LEU A 87 6.47 -11.34 3.26
N SER A 88 7.08 -12.51 3.08
CA SER A 88 8.48 -12.66 2.64
C SER A 88 8.64 -12.30 1.16
N MET A 89 8.32 -11.06 0.82
CA MET A 89 8.27 -10.57 -0.55
C MET A 89 9.66 -10.20 -1.06
N ASN A 90 9.82 -10.27 -2.38
CA ASN A 90 10.99 -9.76 -3.05
C ASN A 90 10.76 -8.28 -3.49
N PRO A 91 11.50 -7.30 -2.92
CA PRO A 91 11.35 -5.89 -3.29
C PRO A 91 11.59 -5.63 -4.78
N ASP A 92 12.52 -6.33 -5.41
CA ASP A 92 12.82 -6.13 -6.83
C ASP A 92 11.67 -6.62 -7.73
N LYS A 93 11.01 -7.73 -7.34
CA LYS A 93 9.78 -8.18 -8.01
C LYS A 93 8.65 -7.16 -7.87
N LEU A 94 8.49 -6.56 -6.69
CA LEU A 94 7.48 -5.52 -6.44
C LEU A 94 7.75 -4.30 -7.31
N ILE A 95 9.02 -3.85 -7.40
CA ILE A 95 9.40 -2.73 -8.27
C ILE A 95 9.15 -3.06 -9.74
N ALA A 96 9.43 -4.29 -10.18
CA ALA A 96 9.10 -4.71 -11.55
C ALA A 96 7.59 -4.62 -11.83
N CYS A 97 6.73 -5.02 -10.88
CA CYS A 97 5.28 -4.84 -10.99
C CYS A 97 4.89 -3.36 -11.05
N PHE A 98 5.43 -2.53 -10.16
CA PHE A 98 5.20 -1.09 -10.16
C PHE A 98 5.55 -0.45 -11.51
N GLU A 99 6.71 -0.80 -12.09
CA GLU A 99 7.13 -0.31 -13.41
C GLU A 99 6.21 -0.81 -14.52
N HIS A 100 5.86 -2.10 -14.53
CA HIS A 100 4.94 -2.70 -15.50
C HIS A 100 3.60 -1.95 -15.57
N TYR A 101 2.98 -1.73 -14.41
CA TYR A 101 1.69 -1.05 -14.33
C TYR A 101 1.75 0.46 -14.62
N LEU A 102 2.91 1.10 -14.49
CA LEU A 102 3.09 2.48 -14.93
C LEU A 102 3.20 2.57 -16.46
N VAL A 103 3.93 1.65 -17.08
CA VAL A 103 4.05 1.57 -18.54
C VAL A 103 2.69 1.33 -19.19
N LEU A 104 1.87 0.43 -18.64
CA LEU A 104 0.51 0.19 -19.13
C LEU A 104 -0.40 1.42 -19.02
N GLU A 105 -0.19 2.29 -18.03
CA GLU A 105 -0.91 3.56 -17.89
C GLU A 105 -0.35 4.68 -18.80
N GLY A 106 0.77 4.46 -19.47
CA GLY A 106 1.48 5.51 -20.21
C GLY A 106 2.12 6.56 -19.29
N ASN A 107 2.36 6.21 -18.02
CA ASN A 107 2.94 7.08 -17.00
C ASN A 107 4.41 6.72 -16.74
N LEU A 108 5.18 7.71 -16.27
CA LEU A 108 6.53 7.49 -15.76
C LEU A 108 6.67 8.17 -14.40
N ILE A 109 7.17 7.41 -13.42
CA ILE A 109 7.56 7.95 -12.12
C ILE A 109 9.03 7.60 -11.92
N THR A 110 9.90 8.60 -12.09
CA THR A 110 11.33 8.45 -11.80
C THR A 110 11.57 8.43 -10.28
N ARG A 111 12.74 7.96 -9.87
CA ARG A 111 13.15 8.01 -8.45
C ARG A 111 13.01 9.41 -7.86
N ALA A 112 13.49 10.44 -8.55
CA ALA A 112 13.35 11.82 -8.09
C ALA A 112 11.89 12.23 -7.82
N ILE A 113 10.96 11.86 -8.71
CA ILE A 113 9.53 12.17 -8.52
C ILE A 113 8.97 11.37 -7.34
N ALA A 114 9.35 10.10 -7.19
CA ALA A 114 8.90 9.26 -6.08
C ALA A 114 9.37 9.81 -4.73
N GLU A 115 10.65 10.18 -4.61
CA GLU A 115 11.24 10.78 -3.42
C GLU A 115 10.53 12.09 -3.05
N GLN A 116 10.37 13.01 -4.01
CA GLN A 116 9.66 14.27 -3.80
C GLN A 116 8.24 14.01 -3.28
N ARG A 117 7.46 13.16 -3.97
CA ARG A 117 6.05 12.91 -3.61
C ARG A 117 5.91 12.20 -2.27
N MET A 118 6.87 11.37 -1.89
CA MET A 118 6.91 10.77 -0.56
C MET A 118 7.16 11.85 0.50
N LEU A 119 8.20 12.67 0.36
CA LEU A 119 8.52 13.73 1.32
C LEU A 119 7.36 14.75 1.48
N GLU A 120 6.67 15.08 0.39
CA GLU A 120 5.49 15.96 0.42
C GLU A 120 4.36 15.43 1.31
N LYS A 121 4.26 14.10 1.54
CA LYS A 121 3.25 13.52 2.43
C LYS A 121 3.47 13.89 3.89
N LEU A 122 4.72 14.12 4.29
CA LEU A 122 5.09 14.47 5.67
C LEU A 122 4.67 15.90 6.07
N ALA A 123 4.14 16.69 5.13
CA ALA A 123 3.53 17.99 5.42
C ALA A 123 2.20 17.86 6.20
N ARG A 124 1.61 16.66 6.25
CA ARG A 124 0.36 16.35 6.96
C ARG A 124 0.53 15.08 7.79
N SER A 125 -0.46 14.78 8.63
CA SER A 125 -0.54 13.52 9.34
C SER A 125 -0.67 12.36 8.35
N LEU A 126 0.07 11.29 8.61
CA LEU A 126 0.04 10.08 7.79
C LEU A 126 -1.12 9.14 8.18
N THR A 127 -1.84 9.46 9.26
CA THR A 127 -2.90 8.62 9.82
C THR A 127 -4.32 9.14 9.55
N ASP A 128 -4.45 10.35 8.98
CA ASP A 128 -5.73 11.04 8.79
C ASP A 128 -6.79 10.20 8.04
N ASP A 129 -6.39 9.34 7.09
CA ASP A 129 -7.30 8.60 6.22
C ASP A 129 -7.39 7.09 6.51
N ILE A 130 -6.79 6.62 7.59
CA ILE A 130 -6.73 5.18 7.92
C ILE A 130 -7.43 4.79 9.22
N THR A 131 -7.58 5.68 10.20
CA THR A 131 -8.09 5.32 11.55
C THR A 131 -9.41 4.53 11.54
N LEU A 132 -10.34 4.86 10.63
CA LEU A 132 -11.63 4.17 10.49
C LEU A 132 -11.59 2.89 9.64
N LEU A 133 -10.44 2.59 9.03
CA LEU A 133 -10.23 1.44 8.13
C LEU A 133 -9.37 0.35 8.77
N LEU A 134 -8.80 0.61 9.95
CA LEU A 134 -7.97 -0.36 10.64
C LEU A 134 -8.82 -1.54 11.14
N PRO A 135 -8.29 -2.78 11.06
CA PRO A 135 -8.92 -3.93 11.68
C PRO A 135 -9.08 -3.73 13.19
N THR A 136 -10.11 -4.33 13.78
CA THR A 136 -10.33 -4.29 15.23
C THR A 136 -9.08 -4.79 15.98
N GLY A 137 -8.60 -4.00 16.94
CA GLY A 137 -7.42 -4.32 17.73
C GLY A 137 -6.08 -3.93 17.10
N VAL A 138 -6.07 -3.40 15.87
CA VAL A 138 -4.85 -2.88 15.22
C VAL A 138 -4.74 -1.38 15.47
N THR A 139 -3.58 -0.96 15.95
CA THR A 139 -3.22 0.46 16.10
C THR A 139 -2.19 0.86 15.06
N PHE A 140 -2.36 2.04 14.47
CA PHE A 140 -1.38 2.64 13.57
C PHE A 140 -1.24 4.12 13.94
N THR A 141 -0.28 4.40 14.82
CA THR A 141 -0.01 5.76 15.30
C THR A 141 0.81 6.54 14.28
N GLU A 142 0.94 7.85 14.50
CA GLU A 142 1.82 8.68 13.65
C GLU A 142 3.27 8.17 13.68
N ASP A 143 3.78 7.71 14.83
CA ASP A 143 5.11 7.12 14.93
C ASP A 143 5.23 5.83 14.08
N ASN A 144 4.22 4.94 14.15
CA ASN A 144 4.20 3.75 13.29
C ASN A 144 4.17 4.12 11.80
N ALA A 145 3.47 5.20 11.46
CA ALA A 145 3.40 5.68 10.09
C ALA A 145 4.74 6.27 9.60
N ILE A 146 5.52 6.90 10.48
CA ILE A 146 6.87 7.38 10.16
C ILE A 146 7.86 6.22 10.01
N ASP A 147 7.74 5.18 10.84
CA ASP A 147 8.55 3.95 10.67
C ASP A 147 8.21 3.25 9.35
N ALA A 148 6.90 3.12 9.05
CA ALA A 148 6.41 2.60 7.78
C ALA A 148 6.93 3.42 6.59
N PHE A 149 6.91 4.74 6.69
CA PHE A 149 7.47 5.65 5.70
C PHE A 149 8.96 5.36 5.47
N CYS A 150 9.73 5.25 6.55
CA CYS A 150 11.16 4.98 6.46
C CYS A 150 11.44 3.62 5.83
N LYS A 151 10.68 2.59 6.20
CA LYS A 151 10.79 1.24 5.64
C LYS A 151 10.47 1.21 4.14
N VAL A 152 9.33 1.78 3.74
CA VAL A 152 8.96 1.87 2.31
C VAL A 152 9.98 2.69 1.52
N TRP A 153 10.55 3.73 2.11
CA TRP A 153 11.61 4.51 1.47
C TRP A 153 12.85 3.66 1.20
N THR A 154 13.40 3.01 2.24
CA THR A 154 14.68 2.28 2.18
C THR A 154 14.56 0.95 1.43
N GLU A 155 13.40 0.31 1.47
CA GLU A 155 13.17 -0.96 0.79
C GLU A 155 12.66 -0.78 -0.64
N LEU A 156 11.83 0.23 -0.93
CA LEU A 156 11.18 0.35 -2.24
C LEU A 156 11.60 1.61 -3.00
N VAL A 157 11.44 2.80 -2.44
CA VAL A 157 11.62 4.07 -3.18
C VAL A 157 13.02 4.21 -3.76
N VAL A 158 14.06 3.83 -3.00
CA VAL A 158 15.46 3.90 -3.45
C VAL A 158 15.81 2.95 -4.61
N ARG A 159 14.96 1.94 -4.88
CA ARG A 159 15.14 0.95 -5.97
C ARG A 159 14.50 1.39 -7.28
N ILE A 160 13.67 2.43 -7.26
CA ILE A 160 13.09 2.99 -8.49
C ILE A 160 14.23 3.53 -9.36
N LYS A 161 14.16 3.29 -10.68
CA LYS A 161 15.18 3.73 -11.63
C LYS A 161 15.30 5.27 -11.73
N GLY A 162 16.51 5.72 -12.01
CA GLY A 162 16.87 7.11 -12.20
C GLY A 162 17.58 7.73 -10.99
N ASP A 163 18.05 8.96 -11.18
CA ASP A 163 18.76 9.69 -10.14
C ASP A 163 17.82 10.10 -8.99
N PRO A 164 18.32 10.17 -7.74
CA PRO A 164 17.57 10.70 -6.62
C PRO A 164 17.20 12.18 -6.84
N TRP A 165 16.22 12.66 -6.08
CA TRP A 165 15.85 14.07 -6.14
C TRP A 165 16.94 14.93 -5.51
N LYS A 166 17.41 15.94 -6.24
CA LYS A 166 18.53 16.80 -5.81
C LYS A 166 18.31 17.52 -4.48
N LEU A 167 17.06 17.64 -4.03
CA LEU A 167 16.69 18.30 -2.79
C LEU A 167 16.39 17.34 -1.63
N THR A 168 16.45 16.03 -1.85
CA THR A 168 16.13 15.01 -0.82
C THR A 168 16.86 15.28 0.48
N ASP A 169 18.19 15.40 0.45
CA ASP A 169 18.99 15.58 1.67
C ASP A 169 18.62 16.87 2.42
N LYS A 170 18.44 17.97 1.68
CA LYS A 170 18.05 19.26 2.25
C LYS A 170 16.67 19.19 2.92
N VAL A 171 15.68 18.61 2.24
CA VAL A 171 14.30 18.53 2.75
C VAL A 171 14.21 17.58 3.94
N VAL A 172 14.93 16.45 3.90
CA VAL A 172 15.01 15.52 5.04
C VAL A 172 15.61 16.20 6.26
N GLU A 173 16.69 16.97 6.08
CA GLU A 173 17.32 17.71 7.18
C GLU A 173 16.38 18.76 7.79
N GLU A 174 15.67 19.53 6.96
CA GLU A 174 14.66 20.48 7.43
C GLU A 174 13.52 19.78 8.20
N LEU A 175 13.08 18.60 7.76
CA LEU A 175 12.05 17.81 8.44
C LEU A 175 12.54 17.24 9.78
N ARG A 176 13.81 16.84 9.86
CA ARG A 176 14.45 16.37 11.10
C ARG A 176 14.48 17.47 12.16
N GLN A 177 14.86 18.68 11.78
CA GLN A 177 14.93 19.82 12.69
C GLN A 177 13.55 20.27 13.18
N LYS A 178 12.50 20.12 12.36
CA LYS A 178 11.17 20.62 12.67
C LYS A 178 10.28 19.64 13.43
N LYS A 179 10.19 18.37 12.98
CA LYS A 179 9.12 17.46 13.41
C LYS A 179 9.56 16.01 13.61
N TYR A 180 10.52 15.51 12.83
CA TYR A 180 10.84 14.09 12.78
C TYR A 180 12.35 13.84 12.93
N PRO A 181 12.93 14.00 14.15
CA PRO A 181 14.38 14.02 14.35
C PRO A 181 15.13 12.77 13.85
N ASN A 182 14.45 11.62 13.82
CA ASN A 182 15.01 10.34 13.36
C ASN A 182 14.57 9.95 11.93
N LEU A 183 13.99 10.88 11.15
CA LEU A 183 13.50 10.57 9.80
C LEU A 183 14.64 10.07 8.90
N LEU A 184 14.51 8.84 8.38
CA LEU A 184 15.50 8.22 7.49
C LEU A 184 16.94 8.24 8.06
N SER A 185 17.11 8.36 9.38
CA SER A 185 18.41 8.11 9.98
C SER A 185 18.71 6.62 9.85
N ARG A 186 19.95 6.25 9.57
CA ARG A 186 20.33 4.84 9.57
C ARG A 186 20.08 4.32 10.99
N SER A 187 19.13 3.40 11.19
CA SER A 187 19.11 2.61 12.41
C SER A 187 20.50 1.97 12.57
N PRO A 188 21.09 1.98 13.77
CA PRO A 188 22.28 1.19 14.01
C PRO A 188 21.94 -0.28 13.70
N ALA A 189 22.82 -0.90 12.93
CA ALA A 189 22.75 -2.31 12.55
C ALA A 189 22.69 -3.23 13.79
#